data_AF-A0A1J5P8I9-F1
#
_entry.id   AF-A0A1J5P8I9-F1
#
_cell.length_a   1.000
_cell.length_b   1.000
_cell.length_c   1.000
_cell.angle_alpha   90.00
_cell.angle_beta   90.00
_cell.angle_gamma   90.00
#
_symmetry.space_group_name_H-M   'P 1'
#
loop_
_entity.id
_entity.type
_entity.pdbx_description
1 polymer ?
#
loop_
_entity_poly.entity_id
_entity_poly.type
_entity_poly.pdbx_seq_one_letter_code
_entity_poly.pdbx_strand_id
1 'polypeptide(L)' 'MVVWILALTRVQVSIAYPMLSLGYVVTAFAAWWLFGEALSAQKLIGIAIIIAGVIIVARA' A
#
# COMPACT_ATOMS: atom_id res chain seq x y z
N MET A 1 -11.66 -13.27 -0.44
CA MET A 1 -11.92 -13.32 1.03
C MET A 1 -11.12 -14.40 1.75
N VAL A 2 -11.16 -15.66 1.29
CA VAL A 2 -10.44 -16.76 1.98
C VAL A 2 -8.93 -16.49 2.14
N VAL A 3 -8.26 -16.01 1.08
CA VAL A 3 -6.83 -15.63 1.11
C VAL A 3 -6.53 -14.54 2.15
N TRP A 4 -7.43 -13.57 2.31
CA TRP A 4 -7.28 -12.48 3.29
C TRP A 4 -7.38 -12.99 4.72
N ILE A 5 -8.38 -13.83 5.00
CA ILE A 5 -8.54 -14.44 6.33
C ILE A 5 -7.32 -15.31 6.66
N LEU A 6 -6.84 -16.11 5.71
CA LEU A 6 -5.63 -16.92 5.89
C LEU A 6 -4.39 -16.06 6.17
N ALA A 7 -4.22 -14.93 5.48
CA ALA A 7 -3.11 -14.01 5.75
C ALA A 7 -3.17 -13.44 7.18
N LEU A 8 -4.37 -13.05 7.65
CA LEU A 8 -4.57 -12.53 9.01
C LEU A 8 -4.36 -13.58 10.11
N THR A 9 -4.46 -14.88 9.82
CA THR A 9 -4.09 -15.93 10.79
C THR A 9 -2.58 -16.10 10.96
N ARG A 10 -1.78 -15.56 10.03
CA ARG A 10 -0.31 -15.71 10.01
C ARG A 10 0.42 -14.40 10.29
N VAL A 11 -0.22 -13.25 10.03
CA VAL A 11 0.34 -11.91 10.16
C VAL A 11 -0.52 -11.10 11.12
N GLN A 12 0.13 -10.37 12.02
CA GLN A 12 -0.58 -9.49 12.94
C GLN A 12 -1.37 -8.42 12.17
N VAL A 13 -2.59 -8.15 12.62
CA VAL A 13 -3.50 -7.19 11.99
C VAL A 13 -2.86 -5.80 11.87
N SER A 14 -2.08 -5.39 12.88
CA SER A 14 -1.32 -4.13 12.91
C SER A 14 -0.28 -4.00 11.79
N ILE A 15 0.25 -5.12 11.28
CA ILE A 15 1.20 -5.16 10.16
C ILE A 15 0.46 -5.35 8.82
N ALA A 16 -0.62 -6.13 8.82
CA ALA A 16 -1.39 -6.43 7.61
C ALA A 16 -2.02 -5.18 6.98
N TYR A 17 -2.55 -4.26 7.78
CA TYR A 17 -3.16 -3.01 7.27
C TYR A 17 -2.15 -2.06 6.60
N PRO A 18 -0.96 -1.79 7.17
CA PRO A 18 0.13 -1.10 6.47
C PRO A 18 0.57 -1.79 5.17
N MET A 19 0.60 -3.12 5.14
CA MET A 19 0.94 -3.84 3.91
C MET A 19 -0.15 -3.69 2.83
N LEU A 20 -1.43 -3.58 3.23
CA LEU A 20 -2.53 -3.34 2.30
C LEU A 20 -2.40 -1.96 1.63
N SER A 21 -1.99 -0.92 2.36
CA SER A 21 -1.82 0.42 1.79
C SER A 21 -0.64 0.49 0.80
N LEU A 22 0.41 -0.32 0.97
CA LEU A 22 1.44 -0.50 -0.08
C LEU A 22 0.86 -1.08 -1.38
N GLY A 23 -0.16 -1.93 -1.30
CA GLY A 23 -0.87 -2.42 -2.48
C GLY A 23 -1.47 -1.29 -3.32
N TYR A 24 -1.92 -0.21 -2.66
CA TYR A 24 -2.40 1.00 -3.34
C TYR A 24 -1.29 1.73 -4.10
N VAL A 25 -0.10 1.82 -3.49
CA VAL A 25 1.09 2.42 -4.11
C VAL A 25 1.49 1.63 -5.36
N VAL A 26 1.62 0.30 -5.23
CA VAL A 26 1.96 -0.60 -6.34
C VAL A 26 0.93 -0.49 -7.46
N THR A 27 -0.36 -0.44 -7.12
CA THR A 27 -1.44 -0.31 -8.10
C THR A 27 -1.38 1.02 -8.84
N ALA A 28 -1.09 2.13 -8.15
CA ALA A 28 -0.96 3.44 -8.79
C ALA A 28 0.20 3.49 -9.80
N PHE A 29 1.37 2.92 -9.44
CA PHE A 29 2.49 2.83 -10.36
C PHE A 29 2.22 1.86 -11.52
N ALA A 30 1.58 0.73 -11.25
CA ALA A 30 1.17 -0.22 -12.29
C ALA A 30 0.17 0.43 -13.26
N ALA A 31 -0.77 1.24 -12.77
CA ALA A 31 -1.74 1.94 -13.62
C ALA A 31 -1.07 3.00 -14.50
N TRP A 32 -0.10 3.74 -13.96
CA TRP A 32 0.72 4.66 -14.74
C TRP A 32 1.53 3.94 -15.82
N TRP A 33 2.16 2.80 -15.50
CA TRP A 33 3.01 2.07 -16.45
C TRP A 33 2.22 1.31 -17.53
N LEU A 34 1.13 0.65 -17.15
CA LEU A 34 0.35 -0.23 -18.04
C LEU A 34 -0.71 0.53 -18.84
N PHE A 35 -1.35 1.53 -18.23
CA PHE A 35 -2.47 2.26 -18.84
C PHE A 35 -2.12 3.72 -19.18
N GLY A 36 -0.91 4.19 -18.82
CA GLY A 36 -0.49 5.56 -19.08
C GLY A 36 -1.24 6.60 -18.25
N GLU A 37 -1.89 6.21 -17.15
CA GLU A 37 -2.64 7.14 -16.30
C GLU A 37 -1.74 8.22 -15.73
N ALA A 38 -2.13 9.50 -15.87
CA ALA A 38 -1.38 10.60 -15.28
C ALA A 38 -1.29 10.45 -13.75
N LEU A 39 -0.06 10.35 -13.24
CA LEU A 39 0.25 10.49 -11.82
C LEU A 39 0.20 11.98 -11.46
N SER A 40 -0.94 12.42 -10.93
CA SER A 40 -1.06 13.79 -10.44
C SER A 40 -0.12 14.03 -9.26
N ALA A 41 0.31 15.28 -9.08
CA ALA A 41 1.12 15.68 -7.93
C ALA A 41 0.45 15.31 -6.59
N GLN A 42 -0.88 15.37 -6.53
CA GLN A 42 -1.65 14.97 -5.36
C GLN A 42 -1.57 13.46 -5.08
N LYS A 43 -1.64 12.59 -6.12
CA LYS A 43 -1.42 11.14 -5.96
C LYS A 43 -0.01 10.86 -5.44
N LEU A 44 1.01 11.55 -5.96
CA LEU A 44 2.40 11.38 -5.53
C LEU A 44 2.61 11.79 -4.05
N ILE A 45 2.03 12.91 -3.62
CA ILE A 45 2.08 13.34 -2.21
C ILE A 45 1.39 12.30 -1.32
N GLY A 46 0.22 11.80 -1.71
CA GLY A 46 -0.48 10.75 -0.98
C GLY A 46 0.36 9.46 -0.86
N ILE A 47 1.01 9.04 -1.94
CA ILE A 47 1.92 7.88 -1.95
C ILE A 47 3.08 8.11 -0.97
N ALA A 48 3.69 9.29 -0.96
CA ALA A 48 4.78 9.61 -0.04
C ALA A 48 4.34 9.51 1.43
N ILE A 49 3.14 9.99 1.76
CA ILE A 49 2.55 9.88 3.11
C ILE A 49 2.32 8.42 3.49
N ILE A 50 1.77 7.60 2.59
CA ILE A 50 1.56 6.16 2.82
C ILE A 50 2.90 5.48 3.14
N ILE A 51 3.92 5.72 2.31
CA ILE A 51 5.25 5.12 2.49
C ILE A 51 5.84 5.54 3.85
N ALA A 52 5.76 6.82 4.21
CA ALA A 52 6.24 7.31 5.50
C ALA A 52 5.53 6.64 6.68
N GLY A 53 4.19 6.53 6.63
CA GLY A 53 3.41 5.84 7.65
C GLY A 53 3.79 4.37 7.81
N VAL A 54 4.00 3.67 6.69
CA VAL A 54 4.43 2.27 6.70
C VAL A 54 5.82 2.12 7.34
N ILE A 55 6.77 3.00 7.01
CA ILE A 55 8.12 2.97 7.60
C ILE A 55 8.07 3.14 9.12
N ILE A 56 7.22 4.06 9.62
CA ILE A 56 7.06 4.29 11.06
C ILE A 56 6.52 3.02 11.73
N VAL A 57 5.45 2.43 11.19
CA VAL A 57 4.83 1.24 11.79
C VAL A 57 5.74 0.01 11.68
N ALA A 58 6.46 -0.17 10.58
CA ALA A 58 7.37 -1.30 10.40
C ALA A 58 8.60 -1.24 11.31
N ARG A 59 8.93 -0.06 11.85
CA ARG A 59 10.06 0.16 12.78
C ARG A 59 9.62 0.29 14.24
N ALA A 60 8.32 0.26 14.53
CA ALA A 60 7.75 0.31 15.88
C ALA A 60 7.61 -1.10 16.48
#